data_AF-A0A935EJC6-F1
#
_entry.id   AF-A0A935EJC6-F1
#
_cell.length_a   1.000
_cell.length_b   1.000
_cell.length_c   1.000
_cell.angle_alpha   90.00
_cell.angle_beta   90.00
_cell.angle_gamma   90.00
#
_symmetry.space_group_name_H-M   'P 1'
#
loop_
_entity.id
_entity.type
_entity.pdbx_description
1 polymer ?
#
loop_
_entity_poly.entity_id
_entity_poly.type
_entity_poly.pdbx_seq_one_letter_code
_entity_poly.pdbx_strand_id
1 'polypeptide(L)'
;MVHSAIVAPPARQPGQPIRPAIQAWSKEAEQQMVPHVTMATEDFNRLTRMVRQGVKPVVTMDIQGQYYDDDLMGYNTVAEIPGTDPKLKDEIVMLGGHLDSWHAGTGATDNAAGCAVAMEAVRILLATGLKPRRTIRIALWSGEEQGLVGSKAYVKQQFGENRSIPGDSKAQPPILPRTELIKGANYDKFSAYFNLDNGTGKIRGVYMQGNAAVKPIFEEWLKPFHDLGTKTLAPKSVSGTDHLAFDQIGLPGFQFIQDTIEYETRTHHTNQDNFDRIQADDMKQAATIMAAFVYQSAMMDERMPRKPAKP
;
A
#
# COMPACT_ATOMS: atom_id res chain seq x y z
N MET A 1 -9.74 -8.68 -15.24
CA MET A 1 -10.38 -7.35 -15.15
C MET A 1 -11.80 -7.55 -14.63
N VAL A 2 -12.03 -7.32 -13.34
CA VAL A 2 -13.35 -7.48 -12.70
C VAL A 2 -14.34 -6.48 -13.33
N HIS A 3 -15.49 -6.98 -13.81
CA HIS A 3 -16.57 -6.13 -14.30
C HIS A 3 -17.67 -6.10 -13.23
N SER A 4 -17.93 -4.93 -12.65
CA SER A 4 -19.07 -4.71 -11.76
C SER A 4 -20.26 -4.20 -12.57
N ALA A 5 -21.45 -4.75 -12.31
CA ALA A 5 -22.70 -4.22 -12.81
C ALA A 5 -23.42 -3.57 -11.62
N ILE A 6 -23.42 -2.23 -11.57
CA ILE A 6 -24.14 -1.46 -10.56
C ILE A 6 -25.49 -1.05 -11.15
N VAL A 7 -26.58 -1.26 -10.41
CA VAL A 7 -27.82 -0.53 -10.68
C VAL A 7 -27.53 0.93 -10.36
N ALA A 8 -27.45 1.78 -11.38
CA ALA A 8 -27.11 3.18 -11.19
C ALA A 8 -28.09 3.82 -10.19
N PRO A 9 -27.61 4.48 -9.12
CA PRO A 9 -28.48 5.25 -8.26
C PRO A 9 -29.14 6.36 -9.10
N PRO A 10 -30.36 6.82 -8.72
CA PRO A 10 -31.04 7.88 -9.44
C PRO A 10 -30.14 9.13 -9.55
N ALA A 11 -30.22 9.80 -10.70
CA ALA A 11 -29.41 10.98 -10.98
C ALA A 11 -29.57 12.03 -9.88
N ARG A 12 -28.44 12.54 -9.39
CA ARG A 12 -28.39 13.54 -8.32
C ARG A 12 -29.07 14.84 -8.76
N GLN A 13 -29.99 15.33 -7.93
CA GLN A 13 -30.61 16.64 -8.17
C GLN A 13 -29.61 17.78 -7.86
N PRO A 14 -29.61 18.87 -8.64
CA PRO A 14 -28.75 20.03 -8.38
C PRO A 14 -28.95 20.58 -6.97
N GLY A 15 -27.86 20.84 -6.24
CA GLY A 15 -27.88 21.50 -4.92
C GLY A 15 -27.84 20.59 -3.69
N GLN A 16 -27.90 19.25 -3.83
CA GLN A 16 -27.63 18.38 -2.68
C GLN A 16 -26.17 18.48 -2.23
N PRO A 17 -25.84 18.46 -0.93
CA PRO A 17 -24.46 18.40 -0.45
C PRO A 17 -23.75 17.13 -0.94
N ILE A 18 -22.44 17.22 -1.20
CA ILE A 18 -21.63 16.03 -1.54
C ILE A 18 -21.53 15.20 -0.27
N ARG A 19 -22.26 14.08 -0.21
CA ARG A 19 -22.04 13.08 0.84
C ARG A 19 -20.64 12.48 0.62
N PRO A 20 -19.85 12.26 1.68
CA PRO A 20 -18.62 11.47 1.57
C PRO A 20 -18.95 10.14 0.88
N ALA A 21 -18.06 9.66 0.02
CA ALA A 21 -18.23 8.33 -0.57
C ALA A 21 -18.29 7.32 0.58
N ILE A 22 -19.42 6.63 0.71
CA ILE A 22 -19.60 5.56 1.70
C ILE A 22 -18.75 4.40 1.22
N GLN A 23 -17.87 3.90 2.09
CA GLN A 23 -17.09 2.70 1.79
C GLN A 23 -18.04 1.50 1.79
N ALA A 24 -17.96 0.65 0.76
CA ALA A 24 -18.88 -0.47 0.60
C ALA A 24 -18.84 -1.48 1.77
N TRP A 25 -17.77 -1.46 2.55
CA TRP A 25 -17.56 -2.29 3.74
C TRP A 25 -17.93 -1.60 5.06
N SER A 26 -18.45 -0.37 5.04
CA SER A 26 -18.93 0.32 6.24
C SER A 26 -20.34 -0.14 6.59
N LYS A 27 -20.70 -0.19 7.88
CA LYS A 27 -22.06 -0.58 8.31
C LYS A 27 -23.12 0.41 7.82
N GLU A 28 -22.76 1.68 7.71
CA GLU A 28 -23.64 2.73 7.18
C GLU A 28 -23.97 2.51 5.69
N ALA A 29 -23.19 1.69 4.98
CA ALA A 29 -23.45 1.28 3.61
C ALA A 29 -24.69 0.39 3.48
N GLU A 30 -25.00 -0.44 4.47
CA GLU A 30 -26.10 -1.41 4.40
C GLU A 30 -27.46 -0.74 4.14
N GLN A 31 -27.68 0.44 4.73
CA GLN A 31 -28.91 1.20 4.54
C GLN A 31 -28.90 2.10 3.28
N GLN A 32 -27.74 2.29 2.65
CA GLN A 32 -27.52 3.32 1.63
C GLN A 32 -27.01 2.78 0.29
N MET A 33 -26.58 1.52 0.23
CA MET A 33 -26.06 0.86 -0.95
C MET A 33 -26.90 -0.38 -1.27
N VAL A 34 -27.21 -0.55 -2.55
CA VAL A 34 -27.79 -1.81 -3.02
C VAL A 34 -26.73 -2.91 -2.94
N PRO A 35 -27.12 -4.19 -2.72
CA PRO A 35 -26.17 -5.28 -2.72
C PRO A 35 -25.36 -5.32 -4.02
N HIS A 36 -24.06 -5.51 -3.90
CA HIS A 36 -23.13 -5.62 -5.02
C HIS A 36 -22.41 -6.96 -4.98
N VAL A 37 -22.22 -7.56 -6.15
CA VAL A 37 -21.42 -8.77 -6.32
C VAL A 37 -20.41 -8.59 -7.44
N THR A 38 -19.26 -9.22 -7.27
CA THR A 38 -18.26 -9.39 -8.31
C THR A 38 -18.44 -10.75 -8.96
N MET A 39 -18.33 -10.82 -10.29
CA MET A 39 -18.38 -12.07 -11.05
C MET A 39 -17.21 -12.20 -12.01
N ALA A 40 -16.95 -13.43 -12.46
CA ALA A 40 -15.93 -13.71 -13.46
C ALA A 40 -16.22 -12.95 -14.76
N THR A 41 -15.15 -12.58 -15.47
CA THR A 41 -15.26 -11.80 -16.72
C THR A 41 -15.99 -12.60 -17.80
N GLU A 42 -15.81 -13.91 -17.82
CA GLU A 42 -16.43 -14.86 -18.74
C GLU A 42 -17.95 -14.91 -18.55
N ASP A 43 -18.41 -14.93 -17.30
CA ASP A 43 -19.83 -14.93 -16.95
C ASP A 43 -20.49 -13.59 -17.34
N PHE A 44 -19.84 -12.47 -17.00
CA PHE A 44 -20.29 -11.14 -17.43
C PHE A 44 -20.39 -11.03 -18.96
N ASN A 45 -19.38 -11.52 -19.67
CA ASN A 45 -19.34 -11.49 -21.14
C ASN A 45 -20.45 -12.37 -21.74
N ARG A 46 -20.76 -13.52 -21.12
CA ARG A 46 -21.87 -14.38 -21.54
C ARG A 46 -23.21 -13.66 -21.38
N LEU A 47 -23.47 -13.06 -20.22
CA LEU A 47 -24.69 -12.29 -19.97
C LEU A 47 -24.83 -11.13 -20.96
N THR A 48 -23.74 -10.41 -21.23
CA THR A 48 -23.71 -9.32 -22.19
C THR A 48 -24.08 -9.79 -23.61
N ARG A 49 -23.56 -10.94 -24.07
CA ARG A 49 -23.92 -11.51 -25.37
C ARG A 49 -25.39 -11.91 -25.44
N MET A 50 -25.95 -12.49 -24.38
CA MET A 50 -27.37 -12.84 -24.29
C MET A 50 -28.26 -11.60 -24.41
N VAL A 51 -27.96 -10.55 -23.65
CA VAL A 51 -28.71 -9.27 -23.69
C VAL A 51 -28.66 -8.65 -25.09
N ARG A 52 -27.49 -8.64 -25.73
CA ARG A 52 -27.33 -8.12 -27.11
C ARG A 52 -28.14 -8.90 -28.16
N GLN A 53 -28.48 -10.15 -27.89
CA GLN A 53 -29.33 -10.99 -28.75
C GLN A 53 -30.82 -10.86 -28.43
N GLY A 54 -31.22 -9.94 -27.53
CA GLY A 54 -32.61 -9.75 -27.13
C GLY A 54 -33.11 -10.73 -26.08
N VAL A 55 -32.24 -11.58 -25.52
CA VAL A 55 -32.58 -12.43 -24.38
C VAL A 55 -32.67 -11.57 -23.12
N LYS A 56 -33.64 -11.86 -22.26
CA LYS A 56 -33.83 -11.19 -20.96
C LYS A 56 -33.40 -12.14 -19.83
N PRO A 57 -32.10 -12.29 -19.54
CA PRO A 57 -31.64 -13.19 -18.49
C PRO A 57 -32.15 -12.72 -17.12
N VAL A 58 -32.60 -13.66 -16.30
CA VAL A 58 -32.94 -13.44 -14.89
C VAL A 58 -31.81 -14.03 -14.06
N VAL A 59 -31.22 -13.24 -13.18
CA VAL A 59 -30.18 -13.67 -12.24
C VAL A 59 -30.74 -13.62 -10.84
N THR A 60 -30.66 -14.74 -10.13
CA THR A 60 -30.98 -14.83 -8.71
C THR A 60 -29.67 -14.85 -7.93
N MET A 61 -29.58 -14.04 -6.88
CA MET A 61 -28.42 -13.96 -6.00
C MET A 61 -28.90 -14.15 -4.57
N ASP A 62 -28.13 -14.91 -3.79
CA ASP A 62 -28.27 -15.02 -2.35
C ASP A 62 -26.95 -14.58 -1.72
N ILE A 63 -27.02 -13.59 -0.82
CA ILE A 63 -25.84 -13.00 -0.17
C ILE A 63 -26.12 -13.05 1.32
N GLN A 64 -25.32 -13.86 2.02
CA GLN A 64 -25.39 -14.01 3.46
C GLN A 64 -24.16 -13.35 4.08
N GLY A 65 -24.35 -12.17 4.66
CA GLY A 65 -23.31 -11.43 5.35
C GLY A 65 -23.53 -11.44 6.86
N GLN A 66 -22.45 -11.53 7.63
CA GLN A 66 -22.47 -11.36 9.07
C GLN A 66 -21.34 -10.41 9.47
N TYR A 67 -21.64 -9.46 10.36
CA TYR A 67 -20.63 -8.61 10.98
C TYR A 67 -20.08 -9.30 12.24
N TYR A 68 -18.77 -9.19 12.44
CA TYR A 68 -18.09 -9.63 13.66
C TYR A 68 -17.71 -8.38 14.45
N ASP A 69 -18.41 -8.15 15.56
CA ASP A 69 -18.29 -6.93 16.35
C ASP A 69 -17.70 -7.17 17.75
N ASP A 70 -17.36 -8.42 18.04
CA ASP A 70 -16.91 -8.84 19.37
C ASP A 70 -15.46 -8.38 19.66
N ASP A 71 -14.63 -8.24 18.62
CA ASP A 71 -13.30 -7.61 18.67
C ASP A 71 -13.05 -6.78 17.42
N LEU A 72 -12.95 -5.46 17.59
CA LEU A 72 -12.69 -4.51 16.51
C LEU A 72 -11.20 -4.16 16.39
N MET A 73 -10.33 -4.78 17.20
CA MET A 73 -8.91 -4.48 17.23
C MET A 73 -8.16 -5.20 16.10
N GLY A 74 -7.47 -4.42 15.27
CA GLY A 74 -6.41 -4.90 14.38
C GLY A 74 -5.03 -4.73 15.04
N TYR A 75 -4.09 -5.63 14.74
CA TYR A 75 -2.76 -5.64 15.34
C TYR A 75 -1.67 -5.58 14.26
N ASN A 76 -0.88 -4.51 14.28
CA ASN A 76 0.33 -4.43 13.46
C ASN A 76 1.47 -5.22 14.12
N THR A 77 2.25 -5.95 13.32
CA THR A 77 3.45 -6.64 13.81
C THR A 77 4.69 -5.81 13.48
N VAL A 78 5.50 -5.47 14.47
CA VAL A 78 6.67 -4.59 14.30
C VAL A 78 7.89 -5.20 15.00
N ALA A 79 9.06 -5.15 14.36
CA ALA A 79 10.33 -5.56 14.94
C ALA A 79 11.48 -4.67 14.46
N GLU A 80 12.62 -4.70 15.16
CA GLU A 80 13.74 -3.79 14.92
C GLU A 80 15.11 -4.47 14.91
N ILE A 81 16.00 -3.97 14.06
CA ILE A 81 17.46 -4.07 14.21
C ILE A 81 17.94 -2.72 14.77
N PRO A 82 18.43 -2.66 16.02
CA PRO A 82 18.89 -1.40 16.62
C PRO A 82 20.08 -0.80 15.87
N GLY A 83 20.05 0.51 15.68
CA GLY A 83 21.18 1.26 15.13
C GLY A 83 22.37 1.33 16.09
N THR A 84 23.58 1.41 15.54
CA THR A 84 24.82 1.40 16.33
C THR A 84 25.49 2.77 16.49
N ASP A 85 25.09 3.77 15.71
CA ASP A 85 25.70 5.10 15.76
C ASP A 85 25.10 5.90 16.94
N PRO A 86 25.89 6.43 17.89
CA PRO A 86 25.38 7.16 19.05
C PRO A 86 24.50 8.36 18.72
N LYS A 87 24.67 8.97 17.54
CA LYS A 87 23.90 10.15 17.10
C LYS A 87 22.71 9.78 16.24
N LEU A 88 22.78 8.66 15.50
CA LEU A 88 21.77 8.30 14.49
C LEU A 88 20.91 7.10 14.88
N LYS A 89 21.25 6.34 15.93
CA LYS A 89 20.51 5.13 16.33
C LYS A 89 19.04 5.35 16.64
N ASP A 90 18.65 6.55 17.05
CA ASP A 90 17.26 6.92 17.35
C ASP A 90 16.48 7.31 16.08
N GLU A 91 17.15 7.44 14.93
CA GLU A 91 16.51 7.64 13.64
C GLU A 91 16.08 6.30 13.03
N ILE A 92 15.01 6.34 12.24
CA ILE A 92 14.28 5.14 11.83
C ILE A 92 14.24 5.05 10.30
N VAL A 93 14.67 3.90 9.77
CA VAL A 93 14.38 3.45 8.41
C VAL A 93 13.43 2.27 8.50
N MET A 94 12.39 2.26 7.68
CA MET A 94 11.35 1.24 7.73
C MET A 94 11.21 0.48 6.41
N LEU A 95 10.74 -0.76 6.52
CA LEU A 95 10.34 -1.61 5.40
C LEU A 95 9.11 -2.44 5.78
N GLY A 96 8.32 -2.87 4.79
CA GLY A 96 7.12 -3.64 5.09
C GLY A 96 6.28 -4.06 3.90
N GLY A 97 5.16 -4.67 4.26
CA GLY A 97 3.99 -5.05 3.46
C GLY A 97 2.82 -5.31 4.41
N HIS A 98 1.63 -5.62 3.92
CA HIS A 98 0.49 -5.93 4.79
C HIS A 98 0.26 -7.43 4.94
N LEU A 99 -0.23 -7.79 6.12
CA LEU A 99 -0.39 -9.17 6.59
C LEU A 99 -1.82 -9.67 6.42
N ASP A 100 -2.80 -8.78 6.33
CA ASP A 100 -4.17 -9.14 5.97
C ASP A 100 -4.31 -9.42 4.47
N SER A 101 -5.43 -10.03 4.09
CA SER A 101 -5.79 -10.33 2.69
C SER A 101 -7.30 -10.54 2.56
N TRP A 102 -7.78 -10.72 1.33
CA TRP A 102 -9.17 -11.12 1.08
C TRP A 102 -9.39 -12.63 1.24
N HIS A 103 -10.51 -12.95 1.89
CA HIS A 103 -10.96 -14.30 2.26
C HIS A 103 -11.21 -15.26 1.09
N ALA A 104 -11.28 -14.77 -0.15
CA ALA A 104 -11.56 -15.62 -1.32
C ALA A 104 -10.36 -16.50 -1.70
N GLY A 105 -9.14 -16.10 -1.35
CA GLY A 105 -7.88 -16.82 -1.61
C GLY A 105 -7.08 -17.06 -0.33
N THR A 106 -5.76 -17.24 -0.46
CA THR A 106 -4.84 -17.36 0.69
C THR A 106 -3.89 -16.18 0.83
N GLY A 107 -4.12 -15.08 0.08
CA GLY A 107 -3.33 -13.86 0.19
C GLY A 107 -1.86 -14.02 -0.18
N ALA A 108 -1.52 -14.94 -1.09
CA ALA A 108 -0.13 -15.32 -1.33
C ALA A 108 0.66 -14.18 -2.02
N THR A 109 0.11 -13.64 -3.10
CA THR A 109 0.67 -12.52 -3.86
C THR A 109 0.21 -11.17 -3.29
N ASP A 110 -0.85 -11.17 -2.49
CA ASP A 110 -1.46 -10.01 -1.87
C ASP A 110 -1.84 -10.29 -0.39
N ASN A 111 -0.92 -10.14 0.57
CA ASN A 111 0.47 -9.71 0.43
C ASN A 111 1.43 -10.53 1.31
N ALA A 112 1.27 -11.86 1.32
CA ALA A 112 2.27 -12.73 1.93
C ALA A 112 3.64 -12.60 1.23
N ALA A 113 3.67 -12.35 -0.08
CA ALA A 113 4.88 -12.16 -0.87
C ALA A 113 5.73 -10.96 -0.41
N GLY A 114 5.13 -9.77 -0.24
CA GLY A 114 5.83 -8.58 0.24
C GLY A 114 6.22 -8.71 1.71
N CYS A 115 5.37 -9.31 2.55
CA CYS A 115 5.72 -9.68 3.92
C CYS A 115 6.96 -10.60 3.97
N ALA A 116 6.99 -11.66 3.16
CA ALA A 116 8.11 -12.58 3.09
C ALA A 116 9.39 -11.89 2.61
N VAL A 117 9.30 -10.98 1.63
CA VAL A 117 10.43 -10.16 1.17
C VAL A 117 10.97 -9.24 2.25
N ALA A 118 10.09 -8.54 2.98
CA ALA A 118 10.51 -7.66 4.07
C ALA A 118 11.19 -8.45 5.19
N MET A 119 10.62 -9.59 5.58
CA MET A 119 11.22 -10.48 6.58
C MET A 119 12.57 -11.04 6.11
N GLU A 120 12.67 -11.47 4.85
CA GLU A 120 13.91 -11.98 4.28
C GLU A 120 14.98 -10.90 4.15
N ALA A 121 14.59 -9.67 3.81
CA ALA A 121 15.51 -8.53 3.79
C ALA A 121 16.13 -8.29 5.18
N VAL A 122 15.33 -8.31 6.25
CA VAL A 122 15.82 -8.25 7.63
C VAL A 122 16.74 -9.43 7.94
N ARG A 123 16.36 -10.66 7.56
CA ARG A 123 17.18 -11.86 7.79
C ARG A 123 18.54 -11.80 7.07
N ILE A 124 18.57 -11.29 5.83
CA ILE A 124 19.81 -11.07 5.06
C ILE A 124 20.74 -10.11 5.83
N LEU A 125 20.22 -8.97 6.30
CA LEU A 125 21.03 -8.00 7.05
C LEU A 125 21.60 -8.61 8.34
N LEU A 126 20.81 -9.39 9.08
CA LEU A 126 21.30 -10.11 10.26
C LEU A 126 22.38 -11.14 9.90
N ALA A 127 22.16 -11.93 8.84
CA ALA A 127 23.08 -13.00 8.42
C ALA A 127 24.42 -12.48 7.90
N THR A 128 24.46 -11.28 7.32
CA THR A 128 25.69 -10.63 6.86
C THR A 128 26.54 -10.03 8.00
N GLY A 129 25.96 -9.88 9.21
CA GLY A 129 26.62 -9.24 10.34
C GLY A 129 26.82 -7.73 10.18
N LEU A 130 26.16 -7.12 9.19
CA LEU A 130 26.19 -5.68 8.98
C LEU A 130 25.55 -4.93 10.14
N LYS A 131 26.13 -3.78 10.50
CA LYS A 131 25.68 -2.94 11.60
C LYS A 131 25.12 -1.63 11.04
N PRO A 132 23.79 -1.43 11.05
CA PRO A 132 23.21 -0.20 10.54
C PRO A 132 23.48 0.96 11.52
N ARG A 133 23.71 2.18 11.03
CA ARG A 133 23.89 3.36 11.89
C ARG A 133 22.56 3.78 12.52
N ARG A 134 21.50 3.81 11.72
CA ARG A 134 20.10 4.03 12.14
C ARG A 134 19.41 2.73 12.52
N THR A 135 18.34 2.83 13.30
CA THR A 135 17.47 1.68 13.56
C THR A 135 16.69 1.31 12.30
N ILE A 136 16.70 0.03 11.94
CA ILE A 136 15.87 -0.54 10.87
C ILE A 136 14.66 -1.19 11.52
N ARG A 137 13.46 -0.78 11.13
CA ARG A 137 12.20 -1.28 11.67
C ARG A 137 11.35 -1.92 10.58
N ILE A 138 11.07 -3.21 10.71
CA ILE A 138 10.09 -3.90 9.87
C ILE A 138 8.70 -3.73 10.45
N ALA A 139 7.71 -3.52 9.60
CA ALA A 139 6.31 -3.52 9.97
C ALA A 139 5.50 -4.35 8.97
N LEU A 140 4.68 -5.27 9.52
CA LEU A 140 3.68 -6.02 8.79
C LEU A 140 2.31 -5.48 9.20
N TRP A 141 1.65 -4.78 8.29
CA TRP A 141 0.46 -4.00 8.60
C TRP A 141 -0.80 -4.85 8.62
N SER A 142 -1.75 -4.50 9.47
CA SER A 142 -3.09 -5.07 9.45
C SER A 142 -4.08 -4.06 8.88
N GLY A 143 -5.01 -4.54 8.09
CA GLY A 143 -6.11 -3.78 7.55
C GLY A 143 -5.73 -2.78 6.45
N GLU A 144 -4.74 -3.14 5.62
CA GLU A 144 -4.46 -2.41 4.39
C GLU A 144 -5.70 -2.43 3.49
N GLU A 145 -6.32 -3.60 3.37
CA GLU A 145 -7.38 -3.88 2.39
C GLU A 145 -8.67 -3.11 2.69
N GLN A 146 -8.90 -2.76 3.96
CA GLN A 146 -10.04 -1.92 4.37
C GLN A 146 -9.71 -0.41 4.34
N GLY A 147 -8.53 -0.04 3.85
CA GLY A 147 -8.14 1.34 3.56
C GLY A 147 -6.97 1.87 4.39
N LEU A 148 -5.90 1.08 4.52
CA LEU A 148 -4.64 1.43 5.20
C LEU A 148 -4.83 1.66 6.71
N VAL A 149 -5.73 0.91 7.34
CA VAL A 149 -6.16 1.13 8.73
C VAL A 149 -4.95 1.04 9.68
N GLY A 150 -4.18 -0.04 9.59
CA GLY A 150 -3.04 -0.29 10.46
C GLY A 150 -1.91 0.71 10.28
N SER A 151 -1.48 0.95 9.04
CA SER A 151 -0.37 1.88 8.76
C SER A 151 -0.75 3.33 9.08
N LYS A 152 -1.98 3.77 8.77
CA LYS A 152 -2.45 5.12 9.17
C LYS A 152 -2.52 5.28 10.68
N ALA A 153 -3.05 4.29 11.40
CA ALA A 153 -3.11 4.34 12.86
C ALA A 153 -1.70 4.42 13.46
N TYR A 154 -0.77 3.61 12.94
CA TYR A 154 0.63 3.63 13.37
C TYR A 154 1.30 4.97 13.08
N VAL A 155 1.18 5.48 11.85
CA VAL A 155 1.77 6.76 11.46
C VAL A 155 1.22 7.90 12.29
N LYS A 156 -0.11 7.94 12.50
CA LYS A 156 -0.75 8.91 13.37
C LYS A 156 -0.18 8.89 14.79
N GLN A 157 -0.01 7.71 15.36
CA GLN A 157 0.49 7.56 16.73
C GLN A 157 1.99 7.93 16.85
N GLN A 158 2.82 7.51 15.90
CA GLN A 158 4.28 7.62 16.02
C GLN A 158 4.82 8.93 15.44
N PHE A 159 4.27 9.36 14.31
CA PHE A 159 4.80 10.42 13.49
C PHE A 159 3.84 11.60 13.32
N GLY A 160 2.55 11.42 13.55
CA GLY A 160 1.56 12.49 13.54
C GLY A 160 0.60 12.44 12.36
N GLU A 161 -0.18 13.50 12.17
CA GLU A 161 -1.31 13.53 11.25
C GLU A 161 -1.48 14.91 10.59
N ASN A 162 -2.12 14.93 9.43
CA ASN A 162 -2.66 16.15 8.85
C ASN A 162 -4.07 16.37 9.38
N ARG A 163 -4.32 17.48 10.08
CA ARG A 163 -5.62 17.83 10.63
C ARG A 163 -6.26 18.96 9.81
N SER A 164 -7.54 18.84 9.51
CA SER A 164 -8.29 19.90 8.83
C SER A 164 -8.25 21.20 9.65
N ILE A 165 -8.02 22.32 8.96
CA ILE A 165 -8.03 23.63 9.60
C ILE A 165 -9.50 24.01 9.92
N PRO A 166 -9.84 24.35 11.17
CA PRO A 166 -11.19 24.76 11.53
C PRO A 166 -11.67 25.94 10.65
N GLY A 167 -12.87 25.79 10.06
CA GLY A 167 -13.45 26.80 9.17
C GLY A 167 -13.16 26.60 7.67
N ASP A 168 -12.23 25.73 7.30
CA ASP A 168 -11.89 25.42 5.89
C ASP A 168 -12.68 24.22 5.31
N SER A 169 -13.61 23.66 6.09
CA SER A 169 -14.48 22.55 5.72
C SER A 169 -15.51 22.88 4.62
N LYS A 170 -15.49 24.10 4.08
CA LYS A 170 -16.35 24.55 2.97
C LYS A 170 -15.70 24.37 1.59
N ALA A 171 -14.46 23.89 1.50
CA ALA A 171 -13.83 23.60 0.22
C ALA A 171 -14.66 22.55 -0.56
N GLN A 172 -15.20 22.96 -1.71
CA GLN A 172 -15.89 22.04 -2.62
C GLN A 172 -14.86 21.37 -3.52
N PRO A 173 -15.01 20.07 -3.83
CA PRO A 173 -14.24 19.40 -4.86
C PRO A 173 -14.21 20.23 -6.16
N PRO A 174 -13.04 20.40 -6.79
CA PRO A 174 -11.81 19.63 -6.56
C PRO A 174 -10.89 20.19 -5.47
N ILE A 175 -11.28 21.27 -4.77
CA ILE A 175 -10.45 21.90 -3.74
C ILE A 175 -10.57 21.05 -2.47
N LEU A 176 -9.48 20.37 -2.12
CA LEU A 176 -9.38 19.66 -0.85
C LEU A 176 -9.25 20.68 0.30
N PRO A 177 -9.87 20.43 1.47
CA PRO A 177 -9.65 21.25 2.65
C PRO A 177 -8.16 21.36 2.97
N ARG A 178 -7.69 22.54 3.34
CA ARG A 178 -6.32 22.69 3.85
C ARG A 178 -6.20 21.92 5.14
N THR A 179 -5.04 21.32 5.29
CA THR A 179 -4.68 20.58 6.48
C THR A 179 -3.40 21.17 7.06
N GLU A 180 -3.31 21.12 8.38
CA GLU A 180 -2.11 21.46 9.13
C GLU A 180 -1.45 20.16 9.60
N LEU A 181 -0.14 20.06 9.39
CA LEU A 181 0.64 18.93 9.88
C LEU A 181 0.88 19.08 11.39
N ILE A 182 0.37 18.13 12.16
CA ILE A 182 0.67 17.96 13.58
C ILE A 182 1.74 16.88 13.69
N LYS A 183 2.97 17.26 14.01
CA LYS A 183 4.09 16.33 14.18
C LYS A 183 3.94 15.52 15.47
N GLY A 184 4.11 14.21 15.36
CA GLY A 184 4.29 13.29 16.47
C GLY A 184 5.74 13.24 16.95
N ALA A 185 5.97 12.52 18.07
CA ALA A 185 7.25 12.50 18.77
C ALA A 185 8.42 11.99 17.92
N ASN A 186 8.17 11.09 16.97
CA ASN A 186 9.22 10.51 16.12
C ASN A 186 9.24 11.11 14.70
N TYR A 187 8.44 12.15 14.42
CA TYR A 187 8.31 12.70 13.06
C TYR A 187 9.66 13.13 12.47
N ASP A 188 10.47 13.87 13.23
CA ASP A 188 11.77 14.37 12.76
C ASP A 188 12.88 13.31 12.83
N LYS A 189 12.62 12.14 13.41
CA LYS A 189 13.56 11.00 13.47
C LYS A 189 13.38 10.03 12.28
N PHE A 190 12.28 10.15 11.54
CA PHE A 190 11.99 9.26 10.43
C PHE A 190 12.80 9.63 9.18
N SER A 191 13.44 8.61 8.58
CA SER A 191 14.19 8.73 7.33
C SER A 191 13.35 8.28 6.14
N ALA A 192 13.03 6.99 6.00
CA ALA A 192 12.28 6.46 4.85
C ALA A 192 11.49 5.20 5.19
N TYR A 193 10.43 4.91 4.42
CA TYR A 193 9.71 3.63 4.39
C TYR A 193 9.73 3.05 2.97
N PHE A 194 10.04 1.76 2.85
CA PHE A 194 10.03 1.02 1.59
C PHE A 194 9.00 -0.12 1.63
N ASN A 195 8.06 -0.08 0.70
CA ASN A 195 6.96 -1.02 0.59
C ASN A 195 7.12 -1.94 -0.62
N LEU A 196 6.60 -3.16 -0.54
CA LEU A 196 6.39 -4.04 -1.68
C LEU A 196 5.01 -4.68 -1.58
N ASP A 197 4.17 -4.42 -2.58
CA ASP A 197 2.76 -4.83 -2.55
C ASP A 197 2.16 -4.77 -3.95
N ASN A 198 2.72 -5.56 -4.88
CA ASN A 198 2.23 -5.64 -6.27
C ASN A 198 2.46 -7.05 -6.82
N GLY A 199 2.33 -8.05 -5.96
CA GLY A 199 2.49 -9.45 -6.31
C GLY A 199 3.88 -10.03 -6.02
N THR A 200 4.35 -10.85 -6.97
CA THR A 200 5.46 -11.79 -6.74
C THR A 200 6.64 -11.62 -7.71
N GLY A 201 6.53 -10.71 -8.68
CA GLY A 201 7.54 -10.54 -9.71
C GLY A 201 8.81 -9.83 -9.22
N LYS A 202 9.78 -9.69 -10.13
CA LYS A 202 11.04 -8.98 -9.86
C LYS A 202 10.80 -7.51 -9.54
N ILE A 203 11.59 -6.95 -8.64
CA ILE A 203 11.69 -5.49 -8.50
C ILE A 203 12.42 -4.95 -9.73
N ARG A 204 11.78 -4.03 -10.45
CA ARG A 204 12.31 -3.33 -11.63
C ARG A 204 12.81 -1.94 -11.34
N GLY A 205 12.46 -1.39 -10.17
CA GLY A 205 12.75 0.00 -9.86
C GLY A 205 11.97 0.52 -8.68
N VAL A 206 11.88 1.85 -8.57
CA VAL A 206 11.19 2.54 -7.47
C VAL A 206 10.31 3.67 -8.01
N TYR A 207 9.10 3.77 -7.47
CA TYR A 207 8.30 4.99 -7.61
C TYR A 207 8.80 6.03 -6.61
N MET A 208 9.35 7.13 -7.11
CA MET A 208 9.92 8.21 -6.27
C MET A 208 8.84 9.06 -5.58
N GLN A 209 7.55 8.75 -5.78
CA GLN A 209 6.41 9.50 -5.25
C GLN A 209 6.47 11.01 -5.53
N GLY A 210 7.00 11.44 -6.68
CA GLY A 210 7.14 12.86 -6.99
C GLY A 210 8.25 13.57 -6.20
N ASN A 211 9.11 12.84 -5.50
CA ASN A 211 10.27 13.39 -4.81
C ASN A 211 11.50 13.38 -5.74
N ALA A 212 11.72 14.47 -6.49
CA ALA A 212 12.84 14.54 -7.42
C ALA A 212 14.22 14.50 -6.71
N ALA A 213 14.29 14.89 -5.43
CA ALA A 213 15.54 14.96 -4.68
C ALA A 213 16.16 13.58 -4.39
N VAL A 214 15.37 12.50 -4.41
CA VAL A 214 15.90 11.14 -4.19
C VAL A 214 16.48 10.51 -5.45
N LYS A 215 16.25 11.11 -6.64
CA LYS A 215 16.70 10.56 -7.91
C LYS A 215 18.21 10.23 -7.92
N PRO A 216 19.14 11.16 -7.64
CA PRO A 216 20.57 10.84 -7.69
C PRO A 216 20.99 9.78 -6.67
N ILE A 217 20.29 9.70 -5.53
CA ILE A 217 20.54 8.69 -4.49
C ILE A 217 20.14 7.30 -5.01
N PHE A 218 18.92 7.17 -5.52
CA PHE A 218 18.42 5.88 -6.01
C PHE A 218 19.08 5.46 -7.32
N GLU A 219 19.49 6.40 -8.19
CA GLU A 219 20.29 6.06 -9.38
C GLU A 219 21.61 5.39 -8.98
N GLU A 220 22.30 5.91 -7.96
CA GLU A 220 23.53 5.30 -7.46
C GLU A 220 23.26 3.90 -6.88
N TRP A 221 22.23 3.76 -6.04
CA TRP A 221 21.92 2.50 -5.37
C TRP A 221 21.44 1.40 -6.32
N LEU A 222 20.89 1.76 -7.48
CA LEU A 222 20.43 0.80 -8.48
C LEU A 222 21.53 0.26 -9.38
N LYS A 223 22.68 0.95 -9.51
CA LYS A 223 23.78 0.52 -10.40
C LYS A 223 24.17 -0.96 -10.23
N PRO A 224 24.34 -1.51 -9.01
CA PRO A 224 24.71 -2.91 -8.83
C PRO A 224 23.64 -3.91 -9.30
N PHE A 225 22.39 -3.46 -9.49
CA PHE A 225 21.24 -4.31 -9.83
C PHE A 225 20.80 -4.16 -11.29
N HIS A 226 21.53 -3.38 -12.10
CA HIS A 226 21.20 -3.19 -13.52
C HIS A 226 21.18 -4.50 -14.30
N ASP A 227 22.12 -5.42 -14.02
CA ASP A 227 22.19 -6.74 -14.66
C ASP A 227 21.05 -7.68 -14.23
N LEU A 228 20.41 -7.38 -13.10
CA LEU A 228 19.17 -8.05 -12.65
C LEU A 228 17.91 -7.41 -13.25
N GLY A 229 18.07 -6.38 -14.08
CA GLY A 229 16.99 -5.64 -14.73
C GLY A 229 16.29 -4.63 -13.82
N THR A 230 16.91 -4.23 -12.71
CA THR A 230 16.39 -3.20 -11.80
C THR A 230 17.05 -1.87 -12.09
N LYS A 231 16.38 -1.01 -12.86
CA LYS A 231 16.97 0.24 -13.39
C LYS A 231 16.00 1.42 -13.47
N THR A 232 14.73 1.19 -13.13
CA THR A 232 13.67 2.17 -13.39
C THR A 232 13.48 3.09 -12.20
N LEU A 233 13.53 4.40 -12.44
CA LEU A 233 13.07 5.39 -11.48
C LEU A 233 11.91 6.17 -12.07
N ALA A 234 10.73 5.96 -11.50
CA ALA A 234 9.53 6.63 -11.96
C ALA A 234 9.25 7.85 -11.07
N PRO A 235 9.18 9.08 -11.63
CA PRO A 235 8.82 10.26 -10.84
C PRO A 235 7.35 10.26 -10.41
N LYS A 236 6.52 9.41 -11.02
CA LYS A 236 5.09 9.29 -10.76
C LYS A 236 4.80 8.94 -9.29
N SER A 237 3.73 9.50 -8.76
CA SER A 237 3.10 9.01 -7.52
C SER A 237 2.10 7.88 -7.81
N VAL A 238 2.21 6.81 -7.04
CA VAL A 238 1.27 5.68 -7.01
C VAL A 238 0.52 5.63 -5.69
N SER A 239 -0.61 4.93 -5.70
CA SER A 239 -1.56 4.79 -4.60
C SER A 239 -1.87 3.31 -4.37
N GLY A 240 -2.64 3.01 -3.33
CA GLY A 240 -3.21 1.68 -3.09
C GLY A 240 -2.37 0.78 -2.20
N THR A 241 -1.51 1.34 -1.34
CA THR A 241 -0.80 0.59 -0.30
C THR A 241 -0.16 1.52 0.75
N ASP A 242 0.45 0.94 1.78
CA ASP A 242 0.82 1.54 3.06
C ASP A 242 1.84 2.68 3.01
N HIS A 243 2.66 2.78 1.96
CA HIS A 243 3.60 3.90 1.81
C HIS A 243 2.89 5.26 1.78
N LEU A 244 1.61 5.26 1.39
CA LEU A 244 0.75 6.44 1.42
C LEU A 244 0.54 7.00 2.81
N ALA A 245 0.47 6.17 3.86
CA ALA A 245 0.25 6.66 5.22
C ALA A 245 1.40 7.61 5.64
N PHE A 246 2.62 7.30 5.23
CA PHE A 246 3.81 8.13 5.44
C PHE A 246 3.81 9.35 4.51
N ASP A 247 3.62 9.12 3.20
CA ASP A 247 3.71 10.18 2.18
C ASP A 247 2.68 11.30 2.41
N GLN A 248 1.49 10.95 2.90
CA GLN A 248 0.40 11.90 3.17
C GLN A 248 0.81 12.97 4.17
N ILE A 249 1.61 12.63 5.19
CA ILE A 249 2.09 13.59 6.19
C ILE A 249 3.47 14.17 5.86
N GLY A 250 3.96 13.96 4.63
CA GLY A 250 5.24 14.51 4.16
C GLY A 250 6.48 13.69 4.55
N LEU A 251 6.29 12.47 5.05
CA LEU A 251 7.40 11.54 5.29
C LEU A 251 7.76 10.75 4.02
N PRO A 252 9.04 10.46 3.75
CA PRO A 252 9.42 9.69 2.55
C PRO A 252 8.93 8.23 2.62
N GLY A 253 7.85 7.92 1.91
CA GLY A 253 7.36 6.56 1.70
C GLY A 253 7.44 6.19 0.22
N PHE A 254 7.98 5.00 -0.09
CA PHE A 254 8.19 4.54 -1.46
C PHE A 254 7.61 3.15 -1.68
N GLN A 255 7.12 2.91 -2.90
CA GLN A 255 6.69 1.59 -3.37
C GLN A 255 7.66 1.13 -4.46
N PHE A 256 8.11 -0.12 -4.38
CA PHE A 256 8.90 -0.71 -5.45
C PHE A 256 8.04 -0.94 -6.70
N ILE A 257 8.65 -0.76 -7.87
CA ILE A 257 8.07 -1.16 -9.16
C ILE A 257 8.33 -2.66 -9.30
N GLN A 258 7.27 -3.45 -9.47
CA GLN A 258 7.37 -4.91 -9.58
C GLN A 258 6.84 -5.37 -10.94
N ASP A 259 7.42 -6.45 -11.48
CA ASP A 259 6.79 -7.16 -12.60
C ASP A 259 5.42 -7.67 -12.15
N THR A 260 4.40 -7.38 -12.96
CA THR A 260 3.02 -7.72 -12.60
C THR A 260 2.79 -9.23 -12.62
N ILE A 261 3.54 -10.00 -13.42
CA ILE A 261 3.31 -11.44 -13.67
C ILE A 261 1.84 -11.68 -14.08
N GLU A 262 0.98 -12.04 -13.13
CA GLU A 262 -0.46 -12.21 -13.34
C GLU A 262 -1.32 -11.42 -12.31
N TYR A 263 -0.71 -10.51 -11.55
CA TYR A 263 -1.31 -9.80 -10.40
C TYR A 263 -2.70 -9.24 -10.72
N GLU A 264 -2.78 -8.24 -11.58
CA GLU A 264 -4.04 -7.58 -11.98
C GLU A 264 -4.98 -8.45 -12.81
N THR A 265 -4.44 -9.46 -13.48
CA THR A 265 -5.18 -10.25 -14.45
C THR A 265 -5.81 -11.49 -13.84
N ARG A 266 -5.24 -11.99 -12.75
CA ARG A 266 -5.58 -13.32 -12.24
C ARG A 266 -5.53 -13.46 -10.73
N THR A 267 -4.57 -12.89 -10.01
CA THR A 267 -4.40 -13.20 -8.57
C THR A 267 -5.04 -12.17 -7.66
N HIS A 268 -4.77 -10.88 -7.86
CA HIS A 268 -5.23 -9.76 -7.04
C HIS A 268 -6.73 -9.83 -6.74
N HIS A 269 -7.09 -9.92 -5.45
CA HIS A 269 -8.46 -10.01 -4.92
C HIS A 269 -9.30 -11.16 -5.51
N THR A 270 -8.68 -12.30 -5.82
CA THR A 270 -9.38 -13.47 -6.35
C THR A 270 -9.12 -14.74 -5.54
N ASN A 271 -9.91 -15.78 -5.83
CA ASN A 271 -9.65 -17.13 -5.32
C ASN A 271 -8.45 -17.85 -5.96
N GLN A 272 -7.76 -17.19 -6.89
CA GLN A 272 -6.55 -17.70 -7.52
C GLN A 272 -5.28 -17.15 -6.86
N ASP A 273 -5.42 -16.33 -5.82
CA ASP A 273 -4.29 -15.87 -5.03
C ASP A 273 -3.82 -16.95 -4.06
N ASN A 274 -2.91 -17.80 -4.52
CA ASN A 274 -2.41 -18.94 -3.76
C ASN A 274 -0.91 -19.14 -3.96
N PHE A 275 -0.32 -19.98 -3.10
CA PHE A 275 1.13 -20.21 -3.04
C PHE A 275 1.73 -20.64 -4.38
N ASP A 276 0.98 -21.36 -5.22
CA ASP A 276 1.43 -21.83 -6.54
C ASP A 276 1.79 -20.69 -7.49
N ARG A 277 1.40 -19.45 -7.17
CA ARG A 277 1.70 -18.25 -7.97
C ARG A 277 3.03 -17.61 -7.63
N ILE A 278 3.65 -17.98 -6.51
CA ILE A 278 4.89 -17.36 -6.05
C ILE A 278 6.07 -17.72 -6.96
N GLN A 279 6.75 -16.69 -7.45
CA GLN A 279 7.96 -16.78 -8.26
C GLN A 279 9.19 -16.74 -7.34
N ALA A 280 9.63 -17.90 -6.86
CA ALA A 280 10.65 -17.99 -5.81
C ALA A 280 11.96 -17.22 -6.11
N ASP A 281 12.46 -17.28 -7.35
CA ASP A 281 13.69 -16.57 -7.72
C ASP A 281 13.53 -15.06 -7.78
N ASP A 282 12.34 -14.59 -8.15
CA ASP A 282 11.99 -13.17 -8.14
C ASP A 282 11.88 -12.66 -6.70
N MET A 283 11.33 -13.46 -5.78
CA MET A 283 11.28 -13.11 -4.36
C MET A 283 12.68 -12.93 -3.76
N LYS A 284 13.64 -13.79 -4.11
CA LYS A 284 15.04 -13.66 -3.66
C LYS A 284 15.69 -12.38 -4.17
N GLN A 285 15.44 -12.03 -5.43
CA GLN A 285 15.91 -10.79 -6.03
C GLN A 285 15.29 -9.57 -5.32
N ALA A 286 13.99 -9.61 -5.06
CA ALA A 286 13.27 -8.55 -4.36
C ALA A 286 13.81 -8.33 -2.94
N ALA A 287 14.00 -9.40 -2.17
CA ALA A 287 14.56 -9.33 -0.82
C ALA A 287 15.98 -8.76 -0.80
N THR A 288 16.83 -9.14 -1.76
CA THR A 288 18.19 -8.62 -1.88
C THR A 288 18.20 -7.11 -2.13
N ILE A 289 17.34 -6.63 -3.04
CA ILE A 289 17.25 -5.20 -3.38
C ILE A 289 16.66 -4.41 -2.20
N MET A 290 15.59 -4.91 -1.58
CA MET A 290 14.98 -4.26 -0.42
C MET A 290 15.99 -4.16 0.74
N ALA A 291 16.75 -5.22 1.03
CA ALA A 291 17.82 -5.21 2.03
C ALA A 291 18.87 -4.14 1.73
N ALA A 292 19.30 -4.03 0.46
CA ALA A 292 20.27 -3.02 0.06
C ALA A 292 19.73 -1.59 0.23
N PHE A 293 18.50 -1.30 -0.22
CA PHE A 293 17.89 0.02 -0.08
C PHE A 293 17.74 0.45 1.37
N VAL A 294 17.27 -0.46 2.21
CA VAL A 294 17.07 -0.22 3.64
C VAL A 294 18.41 0.00 4.34
N TYR A 295 19.41 -0.84 4.04
CA TYR A 295 20.73 -0.70 4.63
C TYR A 295 21.42 0.61 4.19
N GLN A 296 21.40 0.94 2.89
CA GLN A 296 22.00 2.17 2.40
C GLN A 296 21.34 3.40 3.04
N SER A 297 20.01 3.41 3.17
CA SER A 297 19.27 4.46 3.88
C SER A 297 19.68 4.55 5.35
N ALA A 298 19.92 3.42 6.00
CA ALA A 298 20.36 3.38 7.39
C ALA A 298 21.82 3.84 7.58
N MET A 299 22.61 3.89 6.50
CA MET A 299 24.03 4.28 6.52
C MET A 299 24.31 5.71 6.08
N MET A 300 23.36 6.38 5.42
CA MET A 300 23.49 7.78 4.98
C MET A 300 23.91 8.71 6.13
N ASP A 301 24.60 9.81 5.83
CA ASP A 301 24.87 10.82 6.86
C ASP A 301 23.59 11.57 7.24
N GLU A 302 22.85 12.02 6.23
CA GLU A 302 21.58 12.71 6.38
C GLU A 302 20.39 11.74 6.21
N ARG A 303 19.23 12.14 6.75
CA ARG A 303 17.96 11.43 6.48
C ARG A 303 17.56 11.58 5.02
N MET A 304 16.69 10.67 4.55
CA MET A 304 16.17 10.75 3.18
C MET A 304 15.52 12.13 2.93
N PRO A 305 15.83 12.79 1.79
CA PRO A 305 15.24 14.07 1.46
C PRO A 305 13.71 14.00 1.44
N ARG A 306 13.05 14.99 2.06
CA ARG A 306 11.59 15.14 2.02
C ARG A 306 11.19 15.98 0.81
N LYS A 307 9.96 15.82 0.36
CA LYS A 307 9.38 16.74 -0.62
C LYS A 307 9.33 18.15 -0.02
N PRO A 308 9.43 19.20 -0.84
CA PRO A 308 9.13 20.55 -0.38
C PRO A 308 7.74 20.58 0.26
N ALA A 309 7.58 21.35 1.34
CA ALA A 309 6.26 21.60 1.90
C ALA A 309 5.35 22.14 0.80
N LYS A 310 4.14 21.58 0.67
CA LYS A 310 3.15 22.15 -0.24
C LYS A 310 2.83 23.58 0.26
N PRO A 311 2.84 24.58 -0.64
CA PRO A 311 2.53 25.96 -0.28
C PRO A 311 1.10 26.10 0.26
#